data_AF-A0A2V8PK25-F1
#
_entry.id   AF-A0A2V8PK25-F1
#
_cell.length_a   1.000
_cell.length_b   1.000
_cell.length_c   1.000
_cell.angle_alpha   90.00
_cell.angle_beta   90.00
_cell.angle_gamma   90.00
#
_symmetry.space_group_name_H-M   'P 1'
#
loop_
_entity.id
_entity.type
_entity.pdbx_description
1 polymer ?
#
loop_
_entity_poly.entity_id
_entity_poly.type
_entity_poly.pdbx_seq_one_letter_code
_entity_poly.pdbx_strand_id
1 'polypeptide(L)'
;MQTSDEILNNPDLEFLKEDYWRKVEYLKDHFTRLWNRFNYFLTLEAALFGATILSSEKYHWWVPIFGAVVCVLWYIFGAQDRYLVELYRKEIEQALDQLGSKLSLENYYFVGQTENIEDQKDKMGRLKIDWRIYQWRWSFLSTTKLPALFPLIVLLMWAIIFLVLINKR
;
A
#
# COMPACT_ATOMS: atom_id res chain seq x y z
N MET A 1 1.80 35.25 -27.24
CA MET A 1 1.67 33.85 -27.72
C MET A 1 3.07 33.28 -27.67
N GLN A 2 3.40 32.60 -26.57
CA GLN A 2 4.76 32.08 -26.32
C GLN A 2 4.99 30.88 -27.25
N THR A 3 6.08 30.88 -28.00
CA THR A 3 6.43 29.80 -28.92
C THR A 3 6.64 28.50 -28.14
N SER A 4 6.24 27.35 -28.71
CA SER A 4 6.35 26.02 -28.09
C SER A 4 7.76 25.72 -27.54
N ASP A 5 8.79 26.29 -28.15
CA ASP A 5 10.20 26.16 -27.77
C ASP A 5 10.61 27.00 -26.55
N GLU A 6 9.89 28.09 -26.23
CA GLU A 6 10.10 28.89 -25.00
C GLU A 6 9.48 28.21 -23.77
N ILE A 7 8.39 27.46 -23.96
CA ILE A 7 7.74 26.72 -22.88
C ILE A 7 8.60 25.51 -22.47
N LEU A 8 9.23 24.84 -23.44
CA LEU A 8 10.10 23.68 -23.22
C LEU A 8 11.44 24.01 -22.52
N ASN A 9 11.92 25.25 -22.62
CA ASN A 9 13.16 25.72 -21.98
C ASN A 9 12.92 26.54 -20.70
N ASN A 10 11.71 26.47 -20.12
CA ASN A 10 11.41 27.16 -18.87
C ASN A 10 12.00 26.38 -17.68
N PRO A 11 12.99 26.92 -16.94
CA PRO A 11 13.62 26.22 -15.82
C PRO A 11 12.63 25.85 -14.71
N ASP A 12 11.56 26.63 -14.53
CA ASP A 12 10.50 26.32 -13.57
C ASP A 12 9.68 25.10 -14.00
N LEU A 13 9.51 24.90 -15.31
CA LEU A 13 8.77 23.75 -15.83
C LEU A 13 9.61 22.48 -15.73
N GLU A 14 10.91 22.57 -16.03
CA GLU A 14 11.85 21.47 -15.86
C GLU A 14 11.92 21.04 -14.38
N PHE A 15 12.00 22.02 -13.47
CA PHE A 15 11.96 21.75 -12.03
C PHE A 15 10.67 21.05 -11.60
N LEU A 16 9.50 21.52 -12.02
CA LEU A 16 8.20 20.91 -11.67
C LEU A 16 8.06 19.48 -12.21
N LYS A 17 8.56 19.23 -13.42
CA LYS A 17 8.57 17.90 -14.02
C LYS A 17 9.46 16.94 -13.23
N GLU A 18 10.65 17.41 -12.85
CA GLU A 18 11.60 16.63 -12.03
C GLU A 18 11.03 16.36 -10.63
N ASP A 19 10.39 17.35 -9.99
CA ASP A 19 9.74 17.18 -8.68
C ASP A 19 8.61 16.13 -8.75
N TYR A 20 7.75 16.21 -9.77
CA TYR A 20 6.70 15.21 -10.00
C TYR A 20 7.29 13.81 -10.18
N TRP A 21 8.33 13.68 -11.04
CA TRP A 21 8.97 12.40 -11.31
C TRP A 21 9.58 11.79 -10.04
N ARG A 22 10.30 12.60 -9.25
CA ARG A 22 10.90 12.16 -7.98
C ARG A 22 9.85 11.69 -6.98
N LYS A 23 8.72 12.40 -6.85
CA LYS A 23 7.62 11.99 -5.98
C LYS A 23 7.01 10.65 -6.40
N VAL A 24 6.84 10.43 -7.70
CA VAL A 24 6.37 9.14 -8.24
C VAL A 24 7.38 8.02 -7.94
N GLU A 25 8.68 8.29 -8.10
CA GLU A 25 9.74 7.33 -7.78
C GLU A 25 9.77 6.99 -6.28
N TYR A 26 9.64 8.00 -5.41
CA TYR A 26 9.52 7.78 -3.96
C TYR A 26 8.32 6.92 -3.58
N LEU A 27 7.16 7.14 -4.20
CA LEU A 27 5.97 6.33 -3.98
C LEU A 27 6.21 4.87 -4.42
N LYS A 28 6.82 4.66 -5.58
CA LYS A 28 7.18 3.32 -6.08
C LYS A 28 8.11 2.60 -5.11
N ASP A 29 9.18 3.26 -4.69
CA ASP A 29 10.13 2.70 -3.73
C ASP A 29 9.47 2.39 -2.38
N HIS A 30 8.52 3.23 -1.96
CA HIS A 30 7.74 2.97 -0.77
C HIS A 30 6.87 1.70 -0.91
N PHE A 31 6.24 1.47 -2.07
CA PHE A 31 5.52 0.21 -2.31
C PHE A 31 6.43 -1.01 -2.29
N THR A 32 7.64 -0.93 -2.84
CA THR A 32 8.63 -2.01 -2.75
C THR A 32 9.00 -2.31 -1.30
N ARG A 33 9.23 -1.29 -0.48
CA ARG A 33 9.50 -1.46 0.96
C ARG A 33 8.34 -2.10 1.71
N LEU A 34 7.11 -1.64 1.44
CA LEU A 34 5.88 -2.19 2.01
C LEU A 34 5.73 -3.69 1.65
N TRP A 35 5.96 -4.04 0.38
CA TRP A 35 5.90 -5.43 -0.08
C TRP A 35 6.96 -6.32 0.58
N ASN A 36 8.21 -5.83 0.68
CA ASN A 36 9.28 -6.58 1.32
C ASN A 36 9.01 -6.81 2.81
N ARG A 37 8.54 -5.79 3.53
CA ARG A 37 8.14 -5.92 4.93
C ARG A 37 7.00 -6.92 5.12
N PHE A 38 5.99 -6.86 4.25
CA PHE A 38 4.89 -7.82 4.26
C PHE A 38 5.41 -9.27 4.15
N ASN A 39 6.33 -9.54 3.22
CA ASN A 39 6.91 -10.87 3.05
C ASN A 39 7.78 -11.30 4.25
N TYR A 40 8.51 -10.38 4.88
CA TYR A 40 9.30 -10.70 6.08
C TYR A 40 8.40 -11.13 7.23
N PHE A 41 7.36 -10.36 7.54
CA PHE A 41 6.44 -10.72 8.61
C PHE A 41 5.67 -12.01 8.28
N LEU A 42 5.21 -12.17 7.05
CA LEU A 42 4.52 -13.41 6.63
C LEU A 42 5.41 -14.65 6.82
N THR A 43 6.69 -14.54 6.45
CA THR A 43 7.66 -15.63 6.60
C THR A 43 7.95 -15.92 8.07
N LEU A 44 8.07 -14.88 8.89
CA LEU A 44 8.28 -15.01 10.33
C LEU A 44 7.08 -15.71 10.99
N GLU A 45 5.86 -15.29 10.68
CA GLU A 45 4.64 -15.92 11.18
C GLU A 45 4.50 -17.37 10.72
N ALA A 46 4.81 -17.67 9.46
CA ALA A 46 4.82 -19.05 8.96
C ALA A 46 5.84 -19.93 9.69
N ALA A 47 7.03 -19.39 9.98
CA ALA A 47 8.05 -20.10 10.74
C ALA A 47 7.63 -20.34 12.20
N LEU A 48 7.03 -19.35 12.87
CA LEU A 48 6.49 -19.50 14.22
C LEU A 48 5.35 -20.52 14.26
N PHE A 49 4.47 -20.49 13.28
CA PHE A 49 3.40 -21.48 13.16
C PHE A 49 3.96 -22.89 12.98
N GLY A 50 4.94 -23.07 12.09
CA GLY A 50 5.67 -24.34 11.93
C GLY A 50 6.36 -24.80 13.23
N ALA A 51 6.99 -23.89 13.95
CA ALA A 51 7.61 -24.16 15.25
C ALA A 51 6.56 -24.60 16.29
N THR A 52 5.35 -24.03 16.26
CA THR A 52 4.23 -24.44 17.12
C THR A 52 3.69 -25.82 16.77
N ILE A 53 3.82 -26.29 15.53
CA ILE A 53 3.40 -27.65 15.18
C ILE A 53 4.49 -28.68 15.57
N LEU A 54 5.76 -28.31 15.40
CA LEU A 54 6.90 -29.23 15.53
C LEU A 54 7.53 -29.30 16.93
N SER A 55 7.27 -28.32 17.81
CA SER A 55 7.88 -28.29 19.14
C SER A 55 7.40 -29.46 20.03
N SER A 56 8.06 -29.71 21.15
CA SER A 56 7.59 -30.64 22.20
C SER A 56 6.71 -29.92 23.23
N GLU A 57 5.67 -30.60 23.76
CA GLU A 57 4.57 -30.03 24.57
C GLU A 57 5.00 -29.03 25.65
N LYS A 58 6.19 -29.22 26.23
CA LYS A 58 6.75 -28.38 27.31
C LYS A 58 6.98 -26.91 26.92
N TYR A 59 7.21 -26.61 25.64
CA TYR A 59 7.60 -25.26 25.18
C TYR A 59 6.59 -24.61 24.22
N HIS A 60 5.39 -25.15 24.03
CA HIS A 60 4.45 -24.61 23.03
C HIS A 60 3.77 -23.31 23.43
N TRP A 61 3.56 -23.08 24.72
CA TRP A 61 2.64 -22.02 25.17
C TRP A 61 3.18 -20.59 24.95
N TRP A 62 4.50 -20.40 24.85
CA TRP A 62 5.10 -19.08 24.62
C TRP A 62 5.15 -18.69 23.14
N VAL A 63 5.10 -19.66 22.22
CA VAL A 63 5.18 -19.39 20.77
C VAL A 63 3.99 -18.54 20.30
N PRO A 64 2.73 -18.82 20.70
CA PRO A 64 1.59 -17.95 20.39
C PRO A 64 1.69 -16.54 20.95
N ILE A 65 2.30 -16.39 22.13
CA ILE A 65 2.50 -15.06 22.73
C ILE A 65 3.48 -14.26 21.86
N PHE A 66 4.58 -14.89 21.45
CA PHE A 66 5.56 -14.24 20.59
C PHE A 66 4.96 -13.91 19.20
N GLY A 67 4.22 -14.83 18.59
CA GLY A 67 3.49 -14.58 17.34
C GLY A 67 2.48 -13.45 17.47
N ALA A 68 1.73 -13.38 18.57
CA ALA A 68 0.82 -12.26 18.83
C ALA A 68 1.55 -10.91 18.92
N VAL A 69 2.72 -10.86 19.56
CA VAL A 69 3.54 -9.64 19.62
C VAL A 69 4.02 -9.23 18.23
N VAL A 70 4.49 -10.19 17.42
CA VAL A 70 4.91 -9.92 16.03
C VAL A 70 3.73 -9.39 15.20
N CYS A 71 2.54 -9.98 15.31
CA CYS A 71 1.33 -9.47 14.65
C CYS A 71 1.00 -8.02 15.04
N VAL A 72 1.15 -7.64 16.31
CA VAL A 72 0.93 -6.26 16.76
C VAL A 72 1.93 -5.31 16.14
N LEU A 73 3.22 -5.67 16.10
CA LEU A 73 4.25 -4.87 15.43
C LEU A 73 3.96 -4.74 13.94
N TRP A 74 3.61 -5.85 13.28
CA TRP A 74 3.24 -5.88 11.87
C TRP A 74 2.04 -4.96 11.59
N TYR A 75 1.02 -5.00 12.43
CA TYR A 75 -0.13 -4.10 12.34
C TYR A 75 0.28 -2.62 12.38
N ILE A 76 1.12 -2.24 13.36
CA ILE A 76 1.59 -0.85 13.52
C ILE A 76 2.34 -0.39 12.27
N PHE A 77 3.27 -1.21 11.76
CA PHE A 77 4.00 -0.87 10.53
C PHE A 77 3.06 -0.78 9.32
N GLY A 78 2.12 -1.71 9.18
CA GLY A 78 1.12 -1.67 8.10
C GLY A 78 0.23 -0.42 8.15
N ALA A 79 -0.15 0.03 9.34
CA ALA A 79 -0.92 1.25 9.54
C ALA A 79 -0.11 2.52 9.19
N GLN A 80 1.16 2.57 9.60
CA GLN A 80 2.07 3.67 9.27
C GLN A 80 2.35 3.76 7.76
N ASP A 81 2.63 2.62 7.12
CA ASP A 81 2.90 2.56 5.69
C ASP A 81 1.67 2.99 4.89
N ARG A 82 0.46 2.66 5.34
CA ARG A 82 -0.78 3.19 4.73
C ARG A 82 -0.85 4.70 4.80
N TYR A 83 -0.58 5.29 5.96
CA TYR A 83 -0.60 6.75 6.13
C TYR A 83 0.39 7.43 5.19
N LEU A 84 1.60 6.88 5.06
CA LEU A 84 2.64 7.41 4.17
C LEU A 84 2.25 7.29 2.68
N VAL A 85 1.63 6.19 2.26
CA VAL A 85 1.12 6.04 0.89
C VAL A 85 0.05 7.10 0.59
N GLU A 86 -0.87 7.35 1.53
CA GLU A 86 -1.91 8.38 1.37
C GLU A 86 -1.28 9.79 1.30
N LEU A 87 -0.24 10.07 2.11
CA LEU A 87 0.50 11.32 2.06
C LEU A 87 1.20 11.51 0.70
N TYR A 88 1.99 10.53 0.24
CA TYR A 88 2.69 10.63 -1.04
C TYR A 88 1.76 10.76 -2.24
N ARG A 89 0.59 10.11 -2.21
CA ARG A 89 -0.42 10.30 -3.25
C ARG A 89 -0.92 11.74 -3.31
N LYS A 90 -1.16 12.37 -2.16
CA LYS A 90 -1.56 13.79 -2.08
C LYS A 90 -0.44 14.72 -2.56
N GLU A 91 0.81 14.42 -2.25
CA GLU A 91 1.95 15.22 -2.72
C GLU A 91 2.13 15.14 -4.24
N ILE A 92 1.88 13.97 -4.84
CA ILE A 92 1.89 13.77 -6.29
C ILE A 92 0.71 14.49 -6.95
N GLU A 93 -0.49 14.42 -6.35
CA GLU A 93 -1.67 15.15 -6.81
C GLU A 93 -1.41 16.66 -6.83
N GLN A 94 -0.87 17.22 -5.74
CA GLN A 94 -0.50 18.64 -5.67
C GLN A 94 0.57 19.03 -6.70
N ALA A 95 1.57 18.18 -6.92
CA ALA A 95 2.60 18.42 -7.94
C ALA A 95 1.99 18.41 -9.35
N LEU A 96 1.05 17.50 -9.62
CA LEU A 96 0.35 17.45 -10.90
C LEU A 96 -0.55 18.68 -11.10
N ASP A 97 -1.29 19.12 -10.08
CA ASP A 97 -2.15 20.30 -10.19
C ASP A 97 -1.34 21.55 -10.54
N GLN A 98 -0.17 21.72 -9.91
CA GLN A 98 0.76 22.80 -10.23
C GLN A 98 1.29 22.69 -11.66
N LEU A 99 1.65 21.48 -12.11
CA LEU A 99 2.11 21.23 -13.47
C LEU A 99 1.01 21.44 -14.52
N GLY A 100 -0.21 20.98 -14.23
CA GLY A 100 -1.37 21.06 -15.10
C GLY A 100 -1.87 22.47 -15.32
N SER A 101 -1.77 23.33 -14.28
CA SER A 101 -2.05 24.76 -14.41
C SER A 101 -1.12 25.48 -15.41
N LYS A 102 0.12 24.99 -15.59
CA LYS A 102 1.11 25.57 -16.51
C LYS A 102 1.07 24.97 -17.92
N LEU A 103 0.66 23.70 -18.05
CA LEU A 103 0.66 22.95 -19.31
C LEU A 103 -0.74 22.73 -19.92
N SER A 104 -1.79 23.33 -19.34
CA SER A 104 -3.19 23.14 -19.73
C SER A 104 -3.60 21.65 -19.75
N LEU A 105 -3.12 20.87 -18.78
CA LEU A 105 -3.39 19.43 -18.67
C LEU A 105 -4.70 19.14 -17.91
N GLU A 106 -5.79 19.82 -18.27
CA GLU A 106 -7.09 19.77 -17.55
C GLU A 106 -7.71 18.35 -17.42
N ASN A 107 -7.17 17.36 -18.14
CA ASN A 107 -7.64 15.97 -18.12
C ASN A 107 -6.52 14.93 -17.88
N TYR A 108 -5.37 15.34 -17.32
CA TYR A 108 -4.30 14.40 -17.01
C TYR A 108 -4.48 13.80 -15.61
N TYR A 109 -4.31 12.48 -15.49
CA TYR A 109 -4.46 11.75 -14.23
C TYR A 109 -3.09 11.46 -13.62
N PHE A 110 -2.97 11.62 -12.30
CA PHE A 110 -1.70 11.33 -11.64
C PHE A 110 -1.51 9.84 -11.37
N VAL A 111 -0.25 9.41 -11.31
CA VAL A 111 0.11 8.03 -11.00
C VAL A 111 -0.27 7.71 -9.55
N GLY A 112 -1.14 6.71 -9.36
CA GLY A 112 -1.60 6.28 -8.03
C GLY A 112 -3.00 6.76 -7.64
N GLN A 113 -3.68 7.51 -8.52
CA GLN A 113 -5.09 7.86 -8.33
C GLN A 113 -5.96 6.60 -8.36
N THR A 114 -6.57 6.28 -7.22
CA THR A 114 -7.43 5.09 -7.08
C THR A 114 -8.88 5.42 -6.75
N GLU A 115 -9.18 6.66 -6.35
CA GLU A 115 -10.50 7.15 -5.95
C GLU A 115 -11.06 8.08 -7.05
N ASN A 116 -12.39 8.19 -7.17
CA ASN A 116 -13.12 8.94 -8.21
C ASN A 116 -12.99 8.46 -9.67
N ILE A 117 -12.46 7.27 -9.93
CA ILE A 117 -12.47 6.68 -11.29
C ILE A 117 -13.91 6.40 -11.75
N GLU A 118 -14.81 5.95 -10.86
CA GLU A 118 -16.19 5.62 -11.25
C GLU A 118 -17.08 6.85 -11.52
N ASP A 119 -16.97 7.91 -10.73
CA ASP A 119 -17.71 9.17 -10.93
C ASP A 119 -17.19 9.99 -12.13
N GLN A 120 -15.99 9.67 -12.65
CA GLN A 120 -15.41 10.32 -13.83
C GLN A 120 -15.38 9.44 -15.08
N LYS A 121 -16.17 8.35 -15.11
CA LYS A 121 -16.38 7.50 -16.32
C LYS A 121 -16.76 8.31 -17.56
N ASP A 122 -17.53 9.39 -17.39
CA ASP A 122 -17.94 10.26 -18.50
C ASP A 122 -16.79 11.10 -19.10
N LYS A 123 -15.72 11.35 -18.33
CA LYS A 123 -14.49 12.02 -18.82
C LYS A 123 -13.47 11.03 -19.39
N MET A 124 -13.65 9.73 -19.18
CA MET A 124 -12.80 8.64 -19.69
C MET A 124 -13.14 8.23 -21.13
N GLY A 125 -13.35 9.20 -22.03
CA GLY A 125 -13.75 8.95 -23.42
C GLY A 125 -12.83 8.03 -24.24
N ARG A 126 -11.67 7.58 -23.73
CA ARG A 126 -10.75 6.64 -24.40
C ARG A 126 -10.11 5.54 -23.53
N LEU A 127 -10.13 5.64 -22.20
CA LEU A 127 -9.57 4.61 -21.32
C LEU A 127 -10.71 3.72 -20.80
N LYS A 128 -11.29 2.92 -21.70
CA LYS A 128 -12.22 1.85 -21.29
C LYS A 128 -11.43 0.75 -20.62
N ILE A 129 -11.41 0.76 -19.29
CA ILE A 129 -11.01 -0.42 -18.52
C ILE A 129 -12.18 -1.41 -18.64
N ASP A 130 -12.05 -2.38 -19.53
CA ASP A 130 -13.02 -3.47 -19.66
C ASP A 130 -13.08 -4.21 -18.32
N TRP A 131 -14.23 -4.12 -17.65
CA TRP A 131 -14.46 -4.84 -16.41
C TRP A 131 -14.34 -6.34 -16.65
N ARG A 132 -13.34 -6.96 -16.03
CA ARG A 132 -13.16 -8.41 -16.02
C ARG A 132 -13.45 -8.95 -14.63
N ILE A 133 -13.88 -10.21 -14.55
CA ILE A 133 -14.28 -10.86 -13.28
C ILE A 133 -13.14 -10.83 -12.23
N TYR A 134 -11.89 -10.81 -12.67
CA TYR A 134 -10.70 -10.73 -11.82
C TYR A 134 -10.24 -9.30 -11.48
N GLN A 135 -10.91 -8.27 -11.99
CA GLN A 135 -10.65 -6.87 -11.65
C GLN A 135 -11.57 -6.37 -10.52
N TRP A 136 -12.26 -7.28 -9.83
CA TRP A 136 -13.10 -6.94 -8.70
C TRP A 136 -12.26 -6.32 -7.57
N ARG A 137 -12.52 -5.03 -7.28
CA ARG A 137 -11.80 -4.28 -6.26
C ARG A 137 -12.70 -4.02 -5.07
N TRP A 138 -12.53 -4.80 -4.01
CA TRP A 138 -13.17 -4.49 -2.74
C TRP A 138 -12.39 -3.35 -2.07
N SER A 139 -13.01 -2.17 -1.91
CA SER A 139 -12.38 -0.97 -1.35
C SER A 139 -11.86 -1.18 0.08
N PHE A 140 -12.41 -2.16 0.79
CA PHE A 140 -11.96 -2.61 2.10
C PHE A 140 -10.66 -3.44 2.04
N LEU A 141 -10.49 -4.26 1.00
CA LEU A 141 -9.36 -5.17 0.77
C LEU A 141 -8.37 -4.61 -0.28
N SER A 142 -8.13 -3.29 -0.23
CA SER A 142 -7.12 -2.68 -1.09
C SER A 142 -5.71 -3.18 -0.73
N THR A 143 -4.83 -3.29 -1.72
CA THR A 143 -3.41 -3.68 -1.54
C THR A 143 -2.67 -2.80 -0.53
N THR A 144 -3.13 -1.58 -0.29
CA THR A 144 -2.59 -0.67 0.74
C THR A 144 -3.16 -0.91 2.15
N LYS A 145 -4.31 -1.58 2.26
CA LYS A 145 -4.96 -1.94 3.53
C LYS A 145 -4.60 -3.34 4.00
N LEU A 146 -4.20 -4.20 3.06
CA LEU A 146 -3.84 -5.60 3.32
C LEU A 146 -2.73 -5.78 4.38
N PRO A 147 -1.64 -4.97 4.39
CA PRO A 147 -0.61 -5.07 5.42
C PRO A 147 -1.10 -4.74 6.84
N ALA A 148 -2.19 -3.98 6.97
CA ALA A 148 -2.79 -3.66 8.28
C ALA A 148 -3.91 -4.65 8.65
N LEU A 149 -4.63 -5.21 7.68
CA LEU A 149 -5.74 -6.12 7.97
C LEU A 149 -5.27 -7.55 8.23
N PHE A 150 -4.30 -8.02 7.46
CA PHE A 150 -3.78 -9.38 7.55
C PHE A 150 -3.22 -9.75 8.94
N PRO A 151 -2.44 -8.88 9.62
CA PRO A 151 -1.92 -9.18 10.95
C PRO A 151 -3.01 -9.38 12.00
N LEU A 152 -4.17 -8.71 11.85
CA LEU A 152 -5.30 -8.91 12.77
C LEU A 152 -5.90 -10.31 12.63
N ILE A 153 -5.98 -10.83 11.40
CA ILE A 153 -6.45 -12.20 11.15
C ILE A 153 -5.47 -13.20 11.78
N VAL A 154 -4.17 -13.01 11.55
CA VAL A 154 -3.13 -13.88 12.14
C VAL A 154 -3.10 -13.76 13.66
N LEU A 155 -3.32 -12.57 14.23
CA LEU A 155 -3.45 -12.38 15.68
C LEU A 155 -4.63 -13.17 16.26
N LEU A 156 -5.79 -13.16 15.59
CA LEU A 156 -6.93 -13.99 15.98
C LEU A 156 -6.60 -15.48 15.91
N MET A 157 -5.86 -15.91 14.89
CA MET A 157 -5.38 -17.30 14.81
C MET A 157 -4.49 -17.65 16.00
N TRP A 158 -3.55 -16.78 16.38
CA TRP A 158 -2.72 -17.00 17.56
C TRP A 158 -3.52 -17.04 18.86
N ALA A 159 -4.54 -16.19 19.01
CA ALA A 159 -5.43 -16.24 20.15
C ALA A 159 -6.17 -17.59 20.25
N ILE A 160 -6.67 -18.12 19.13
CA ILE A 160 -7.31 -19.44 19.08
C ILE A 160 -6.32 -20.55 19.44
N ILE A 161 -5.12 -20.53 18.85
CA ILE A 161 -4.07 -21.52 19.14
C ILE A 161 -3.71 -21.49 20.63
N PHE A 162 -3.53 -20.30 21.20
CA PHE A 162 -3.24 -20.12 22.62
C PHE A 162 -4.34 -20.70 23.51
N LEU A 163 -5.61 -20.43 23.20
CA LEU A 163 -6.77 -20.98 23.93
C LEU A 163 -6.85 -22.51 23.83
N VAL A 164 -6.54 -23.10 22.68
CA VAL A 164 -6.50 -24.55 22.52
C VAL A 164 -5.36 -25.17 23.34
N LEU A 165 -4.18 -24.54 23.33
CA LEU A 165 -3.01 -25.04 24.06
C LEU A 165 -3.18 -24.94 25.57
N ILE A 166 -3.79 -23.87 26.09
CA ILE A 166 -4.01 -23.71 27.53
C ILE A 166 -5.07 -24.69 28.06
N ASN A 167 -6.09 -25.04 27.25
CA ASN A 167 -7.15 -25.97 27.65
C ASN A 167 -6.71 -27.44 27.59
N LYS A 168 -5.61 -27.75 26.89
CA LYS A 168 -5.02 -29.11 26.85
C LYS A 168 -4.06 -29.39 28.01
N ARG A 169 -3.74 -28.38 28.81
CA ARG A 169 -2.79 -28.46 29.92
C ARG A 169 -3.50 -28.77 31.23
#